data_AF-A0A4R2IT80-F1
#
_entry.id   AF-A0A4R2IT80-F1
#
_cell.length_a   1.000
_cell.length_b   1.000
_cell.length_c   1.000
_cell.angle_alpha   90.00
_cell.angle_beta   90.00
_cell.angle_gamma   90.00
#
_symmetry.space_group_name_H-M   'P 1'
#
loop_
_entity.id
_entity.type
_entity.pdbx_description
1 polymer ?
#
loop_
_entity_poly.entity_id
_entity_poly.type
_entity_poly.pdbx_seq_one_letter_code
_entity_poly.pdbx_strand_id
1 'polypeptide(L)'
;MADEVSRLAVVLPLDYGDELAHITRVLTIDPPNKSHVDEIVKAIISSALMDPFFQTTANRWRVLLPPWVRRGSMNGATVNVLLNMGILVPTGRYVRCDDTTSRNANKLQPIHALDVIALRDLLARSADAGRSAETA
;
A
#
# COMPACT_ATOMS: atom_id res chain seq x y z
N MET A 1 12.32 1.42 23.29
CA MET A 1 11.62 0.78 22.15
C MET A 1 10.96 1.79 21.21
N ALA A 2 10.01 2.64 21.64
CA ALA A 2 9.41 3.67 20.77
C ALA A 2 10.44 4.65 20.17
N ASP A 3 11.50 4.93 20.95
CA ASP A 3 12.62 5.79 20.57
C ASP A 3 13.53 5.18 19.49
N GLU A 4 13.54 3.85 19.37
CA GLU A 4 14.39 3.10 18.43
C GLU A 4 13.67 2.90 17.09
N VAL A 5 12.35 2.68 17.14
CA VAL A 5 11.47 2.74 15.95
C VAL A 5 11.45 4.15 15.35
N SER A 6 11.43 5.18 16.20
CA SER A 6 11.53 6.58 15.74
C SER A 6 12.89 6.88 15.10
N ARG A 7 13.99 6.34 15.62
CA ARG A 7 15.33 6.50 15.00
C ARG A 7 15.45 5.78 13.66
N LEU A 8 14.86 4.59 13.52
CA LEU A 8 14.83 3.87 12.24
C LEU A 8 13.94 4.59 11.21
N ALA A 9 12.87 5.26 11.66
CA ALA A 9 12.00 6.07 10.80
C ALA A 9 12.66 7.37 10.30
N VAL A 10 13.67 7.90 11.00
CA VAL A 10 14.38 9.13 10.63
C VAL A 10 15.38 8.94 9.47
N VAL A 11 15.75 7.70 9.14
CA VAL A 11 16.71 7.40 8.05
C VAL A 11 16.02 7.26 6.68
N LEU A 12 14.69 7.23 6.65
CA LEU A 12 13.94 7.14 5.41
C LEU A 12 13.60 8.55 4.90
N PRO A 13 13.96 8.89 3.64
CA PRO A 13 13.61 10.19 3.08
C PRO A 13 12.08 10.31 3.10
N LEU A 14 11.57 11.25 3.91
CA LEU A 14 10.14 11.51 4.09
C LEU A 14 9.49 12.20 2.87
N ASP A 15 10.11 12.11 1.69
CA ASP A 15 9.56 12.65 0.46
C ASP A 15 9.02 11.54 -0.44
N TYR A 16 8.03 10.83 0.09
CA TYR A 16 7.32 9.75 -0.62
C TYR A 16 6.26 10.29 -1.59
N GLY A 17 6.13 11.61 -1.75
CA GLY A 17 5.06 12.25 -2.50
C GLY A 17 5.12 11.96 -4.01
N ASP A 18 6.31 12.05 -4.59
CA ASP A 18 6.51 11.90 -6.04
C ASP A 18 6.66 10.43 -6.49
N GLU A 19 7.10 9.55 -5.59
CA GLU A 19 7.31 8.14 -5.87
C GLU A 19 6.01 7.33 -5.79
N LEU A 20 5.11 7.68 -4.85
CA LEU A 20 3.73 7.18 -4.83
C LEU A 20 2.98 7.57 -6.09
N ALA A 21 3.16 8.81 -6.56
CA ALA A 21 2.54 9.37 -7.76
C ALA A 21 2.90 8.61 -9.06
N HIS A 22 4.00 7.82 -9.05
CA HIS A 22 4.45 6.98 -10.15
C HIS A 22 3.88 5.55 -10.07
N ILE A 23 3.79 4.97 -8.87
CA ILE A 23 3.07 3.71 -8.61
C ILE A 23 1.61 3.86 -9.06
N THR A 24 1.00 5.00 -8.78
CA THR A 24 -0.32 5.33 -9.32
C THR A 24 -0.37 5.34 -10.83
N ARG A 25 0.66 5.85 -11.52
CA ARG A 25 0.70 6.00 -12.97
C ARG A 25 0.75 4.65 -13.69
N VAL A 26 1.40 3.65 -13.10
CA VAL A 26 1.35 2.25 -13.55
C VAL A 26 -0.03 1.64 -13.30
N LEU A 27 -0.72 2.10 -12.26
CA LEU A 27 -2.05 1.66 -11.83
C LEU A 27 -3.23 2.39 -12.48
N THR A 28 -2.97 3.50 -13.19
CA THR A 28 -4.00 4.34 -13.79
C THR A 28 -3.79 4.44 -15.30
N ILE A 29 -4.51 3.60 -16.04
CA ILE A 29 -4.86 3.93 -17.43
C ILE A 29 -5.78 5.17 -17.45
N ASP A 30 -6.46 5.48 -16.33
CA ASP A 30 -7.35 6.64 -16.15
C ASP A 30 -6.84 7.64 -15.09
N PRO A 31 -6.45 8.87 -15.47
CA PRO A 31 -6.05 9.96 -14.58
C PRO A 31 -6.98 10.26 -13.38
N PRO A 32 -8.33 10.15 -13.47
CA PRO A 32 -9.19 10.47 -12.32
C PRO A 32 -9.09 9.46 -11.16
N ASN A 33 -8.57 8.25 -11.39
CA ASN A 33 -8.46 7.23 -10.34
C ASN A 33 -7.17 7.35 -9.51
N LYS A 34 -6.32 8.34 -9.85
CA LYS A 34 -5.00 8.50 -9.24
C LYS A 34 -5.10 8.69 -7.73
N SER A 35 -5.88 9.66 -7.31
CA SER A 35 -6.08 9.97 -5.88
C SER A 35 -6.66 8.79 -5.10
N HIS A 36 -7.59 8.02 -5.68
CA HIS A 36 -8.12 6.80 -5.06
C HIS A 36 -7.05 5.76 -4.83
N VAL A 37 -6.24 5.48 -5.87
CA VAL A 37 -5.19 4.46 -5.79
C VAL A 37 -4.12 4.88 -4.79
N ASP A 38 -3.69 6.14 -4.78
CA ASP A 38 -2.67 6.64 -3.85
C ASP A 38 -3.09 6.43 -2.40
N GLU A 39 -4.32 6.80 -2.05
CA GLU A 39 -4.83 6.62 -0.69
C GLU A 39 -4.97 5.14 -0.31
N ILE A 40 -5.33 4.28 -1.26
CA ILE A 40 -5.38 2.82 -1.02
C ILE A 40 -3.97 2.26 -0.77
N VAL A 41 -2.99 2.62 -1.61
CA VAL A 41 -1.60 2.17 -1.45
C VAL A 41 -1.04 2.66 -0.13
N LYS A 42 -1.20 3.95 0.20
CA LYS A 42 -0.78 4.52 1.49
C LYS A 42 -1.38 3.76 2.67
N ALA A 43 -2.68 3.49 2.66
CA ALA A 43 -3.35 2.76 3.72
C ALA A 43 -2.82 1.33 3.88
N ILE A 44 -2.63 0.61 2.76
CA ILE A 44 -2.08 -0.75 2.76
C ILE A 44 -0.67 -0.77 3.33
N ILE A 45 0.24 0.06 2.80
CA ILE A 45 1.65 0.09 3.24
C ILE A 45 1.73 0.52 4.71
N SER A 46 1.02 1.58 5.10
CA SER A 46 1.01 2.05 6.49
C SER A 46 0.55 0.95 7.46
N SER A 47 -0.54 0.24 7.11
CA SER A 47 -1.03 -0.85 7.95
C SER A 47 -0.05 -2.02 8.09
N ALA A 48 0.73 -2.30 7.04
CA ALA A 48 1.76 -3.33 7.06
C ALA A 48 2.96 -2.89 7.91
N LEU A 49 3.42 -1.65 7.76
CA LEU A 49 4.54 -1.10 8.55
C LEU A 49 4.21 -0.98 10.04
N MET A 50 2.93 -0.84 10.41
CA MET A 50 2.47 -0.86 11.80
C MET A 50 2.41 -2.28 12.40
N ASP A 51 2.62 -3.33 11.60
CA ASP A 51 2.63 -4.72 12.05
C ASP A 51 4.08 -5.23 12.27
N PRO A 52 4.40 -5.86 13.42
CA PRO A 52 5.74 -6.38 13.68
C PRO A 52 6.26 -7.41 12.66
N PHE A 53 5.34 -8.07 11.94
CA PHE A 53 5.68 -9.04 10.90
C PHE A 53 5.48 -8.50 9.48
N PHE A 54 5.33 -7.18 9.35
CA PHE A 54 5.05 -6.49 8.08
C PHE A 54 3.81 -7.02 7.37
N GLN A 55 2.80 -7.47 8.12
CA GLN A 55 1.60 -8.06 7.57
C GLN A 55 0.43 -7.09 7.53
N THR A 56 -0.37 -7.23 6.48
CA THR A 56 -1.58 -6.45 6.29
C THR A 56 -2.77 -7.32 5.93
N THR A 57 -3.94 -6.86 6.34
CA THR A 57 -5.23 -7.48 6.03
C THR A 57 -6.24 -6.40 5.72
N ALA A 58 -7.29 -6.77 5.00
CA ALA A 58 -8.28 -5.82 4.57
C ALA A 58 -9.19 -5.30 5.69
N ASN A 59 -9.17 -5.92 6.87
CA ASN A 59 -9.74 -5.31 8.08
C ASN A 59 -8.87 -4.14 8.58
N ARG A 60 -7.54 -4.25 8.49
CA ARG A 60 -6.59 -3.25 9.02
C ARG A 60 -6.48 -2.01 8.15
N TRP A 61 -6.33 -2.13 6.83
CA TRP A 61 -6.12 -0.95 5.99
C TRP A 61 -7.41 -0.23 5.60
N ARG A 62 -8.57 -0.91 5.53
CA ARG A 62 -9.84 -0.25 5.16
C ARG A 62 -10.28 0.82 6.15
N VAL A 63 -9.94 0.66 7.44
CA VAL A 63 -10.25 1.67 8.46
C VAL A 63 -9.40 2.94 8.30
N LEU A 64 -8.24 2.84 7.67
CA LEU A 64 -7.34 3.97 7.38
C LEU A 64 -7.77 4.76 6.14
N LEU A 65 -8.65 4.20 5.31
CA LEU A 65 -9.11 4.87 4.10
C LEU A 65 -10.00 6.08 4.43
N PRO A 66 -9.80 7.22 3.75
CA PRO A 66 -10.73 8.31 3.77
C PRO A 66 -12.15 7.86 3.35
N PRO A 67 -13.23 8.46 3.91
CA PRO A 67 -14.60 8.06 3.58
C PRO A 67 -14.95 8.09 2.09
N TRP A 68 -14.35 9.01 1.33
CA TRP A 68 -14.55 9.14 -0.13
C TRP A 68 -13.84 8.05 -0.95
N VAL A 69 -12.85 7.35 -0.37
CA VAL A 69 -12.14 6.21 -0.97
C VAL A 69 -12.77 4.88 -0.57
N ARG A 70 -13.24 4.78 0.69
CA ARG A 70 -13.69 3.52 1.31
C ARG A 70 -14.77 2.79 0.51
N ARG A 71 -15.62 3.52 -0.21
CA ARG A 71 -16.70 2.97 -1.05
C ARG A 71 -16.30 2.70 -2.51
N GLY A 72 -15.05 2.97 -2.87
CA GLY A 72 -14.52 2.81 -4.22
C GLY A 72 -14.32 1.35 -4.63
N SER A 73 -14.52 1.07 -5.92
CA SER A 73 -14.33 -0.25 -6.54
C SER A 73 -12.86 -0.66 -6.70
N MET A 74 -11.92 0.28 -6.53
CA MET A 74 -10.50 0.09 -6.85
C MET A 74 -9.72 -0.77 -5.84
N ASN A 75 -10.27 -0.99 -4.64
CA ASN A 75 -9.62 -1.73 -3.55
C ASN A 75 -9.02 -3.08 -3.99
N GLY A 76 -9.81 -3.91 -4.68
CA GLY A 76 -9.34 -5.22 -5.14
C GLY A 76 -8.31 -5.13 -6.26
N ALA A 77 -8.50 -4.19 -7.18
CA ALA A 77 -7.58 -3.97 -8.30
C ALA A 77 -6.20 -3.51 -7.81
N THR A 78 -6.16 -2.56 -6.87
CA THR A 78 -4.91 -2.08 -6.27
C THR A 78 -4.17 -3.21 -5.55
N VAL A 79 -4.86 -4.02 -4.75
CA VAL A 79 -4.25 -5.18 -4.07
C VAL A 79 -3.65 -6.16 -5.10
N ASN A 80 -4.38 -6.48 -6.17
CA ASN A 80 -3.90 -7.39 -7.21
C ASN A 80 -2.65 -6.88 -7.91
N VAL A 81 -2.54 -5.59 -8.16
CA VAL A 81 -1.34 -5.03 -8.78
C VAL A 81 -0.16 -5.05 -7.81
N LEU A 82 -0.36 -4.70 -6.54
CA LEU A 82 0.71 -4.81 -5.54
C LEU A 82 1.21 -6.26 -5.41
N LEU A 83 0.33 -7.24 -5.55
CA LEU A 83 0.69 -8.66 -5.61
C LEU A 83 1.49 -8.99 -6.88
N ASN A 84 1.03 -8.53 -8.05
CA ASN A 84 1.71 -8.76 -9.31
C ASN A 84 3.10 -8.08 -9.38
N MET A 85 3.27 -6.96 -8.68
CA MET A 85 4.55 -6.26 -8.55
C MET A 85 5.48 -6.89 -7.51
N GLY A 86 5.03 -7.91 -6.77
CA GLY A 86 5.79 -8.54 -5.70
C GLY A 86 5.94 -7.68 -4.43
N ILE A 87 5.25 -6.53 -4.34
CA ILE A 87 5.27 -5.65 -3.17
C ILE A 87 4.50 -6.29 -2.03
N LEU A 88 3.35 -6.90 -2.35
CA LEU A 88 2.64 -7.77 -1.42
C LEU A 88 2.90 -9.22 -1.79
N VAL A 89 3.10 -10.04 -0.77
CA VAL A 89 3.33 -11.49 -0.91
C VAL A 89 2.22 -12.24 -0.16
N PRO A 90 1.52 -13.19 -0.79
CA PRO A 90 0.57 -14.05 -0.11
C PRO A 90 1.25 -14.85 1.00
N THR A 91 0.68 -14.85 2.20
CA THR A 91 1.23 -15.64 3.33
C THR A 91 0.63 -17.03 3.46
N GLY A 92 -0.39 -17.35 2.65
CA GLY A 92 -1.21 -18.57 2.79
C GLY A 92 -2.14 -18.57 4.01
N ARG A 93 -2.10 -17.53 4.85
CA ARG A 93 -2.96 -17.39 6.02
C ARG A 93 -4.15 -16.48 5.73
N TYR A 94 -5.21 -16.68 6.51
CA TYR A 94 -6.47 -15.96 6.35
C TYR A 94 -7.00 -15.47 7.70
N VAL A 95 -7.72 -14.36 7.68
CA VAL A 95 -8.48 -13.83 8.82
C VAL A 95 -9.95 -13.69 8.43
N ARG A 96 -10.86 -13.78 9.40
CA ARG A 96 -12.28 -13.51 9.13
C ARG A 96 -12.51 -12.01 9.04
N CYS A 97 -13.33 -11.58 8.09
CA CYS A 97 -13.74 -10.19 7.98
C CYS A 97 -14.54 -9.78 9.23
N ASP A 98 -14.12 -8.68 9.85
CA ASP A 98 -14.74 -8.10 11.06
C ASP A 98 -15.82 -7.06 10.76
N ASP A 99 -16.02 -6.73 9.48
CA ASP A 99 -17.10 -5.87 9.04
C ASP A 99 -18.44 -6.60 9.15
N THR A 100 -19.12 -6.37 10.26
CA THR A 100 -20.44 -6.90 10.58
C THR A 100 -21.58 -6.23 9.81
N THR A 101 -21.30 -5.12 9.12
CA THR A 101 -22.30 -4.30 8.43
C THR A 101 -22.36 -4.57 6.93
N SER A 102 -21.31 -5.12 6.35
CA SER A 102 -21.28 -5.45 4.92
C SER A 102 -21.62 -6.90 4.62
N ARG A 103 -21.92 -7.16 3.34
CA ARG A 103 -22.08 -8.51 2.79
C ARG A 103 -20.80 -9.37 2.85
N ASN A 104 -19.73 -8.87 3.45
CA ASN A 104 -18.47 -9.57 3.62
C ASN A 104 -18.25 -10.10 5.04
N ALA A 105 -19.20 -9.88 5.96
CA ALA A 105 -19.15 -10.42 7.31
C ALA A 105 -18.74 -11.91 7.30
N ASN A 106 -17.77 -12.26 8.15
CA ASN A 106 -17.28 -13.62 8.34
C ASN A 106 -16.61 -14.29 7.13
N LYS A 107 -16.46 -13.61 5.98
CA LYS A 107 -15.69 -14.14 4.85
C LYS A 107 -14.20 -14.20 5.17
N LEU A 108 -13.52 -15.22 4.65
CA LEU A 108 -12.07 -15.32 4.75
C LEU A 108 -11.41 -14.23 3.91
N GLN A 109 -10.49 -13.50 4.51
CA GLN A 109 -9.67 -12.48 3.87
C GLN A 109 -8.20 -12.89 3.97
N PRO A 110 -7.45 -12.81 2.86
CA PRO A 110 -6.05 -13.15 2.87
C PRO A 110 -5.24 -12.19 3.76
N ILE A 111 -4.22 -12.74 4.39
CA ILE A 111 -3.15 -11.99 5.04
C ILE A 111 -1.99 -11.90 4.04
N HIS A 112 -1.53 -10.68 3.78
CA HIS A 112 -0.38 -10.42 2.91
C HIS A 112 0.79 -9.93 3.76
N ALA A 113 2.01 -10.29 3.37
CA ALA A 113 3.23 -9.69 3.89
C ALA A 113 3.71 -8.61 2.90
N LEU A 114 4.24 -7.51 3.43
CA LEU A 114 4.93 -6.50 2.65
C LEU A 114 6.38 -6.95 2.41
N ASP A 115 6.78 -7.01 1.15
CA ASP A 115 8.19 -7.15 0.78
C ASP A 115 8.84 -5.76 0.80
N VAL A 116 9.54 -5.46 1.89
CA VAL A 116 10.19 -4.16 2.11
C VAL A 116 11.34 -3.94 1.13
N ILE A 117 12.00 -5.01 0.66
CA ILE A 117 13.09 -4.89 -0.32
C ILE A 117 12.50 -4.56 -1.69
N ALA A 118 11.47 -5.27 -2.13
CA ALA A 118 10.79 -4.98 -3.39
C ALA A 118 10.19 -3.56 -3.41
N LEU A 119 9.62 -3.11 -2.28
CA LEU A 119 9.13 -1.75 -2.13
C LEU A 119 10.28 -0.73 -2.26
N ARG A 120 11.38 -0.93 -1.54
CA ARG A 120 12.54 -0.03 -1.58
C ARG A 120 13.12 0.08 -3.01
N ASP A 121 13.27 -1.05 -3.69
CA ASP A 121 13.84 -1.08 -5.04
C ASP A 121 12.91 -0.38 -6.06
N LEU A 122 11.59 -0.49 -5.88
CA LEU A 122 10.63 0.25 -6.70
C LEU A 122 10.72 1.76 -6.50
N LEU A 123 10.83 2.21 -5.25
CA LEU A 123 10.99 3.63 -4.92
C LEU A 123 12.30 4.18 -5.49
N ALA A 124 13.41 3.47 -5.33
CA ALA A 124 14.71 3.85 -5.89
C ALA A 124 14.67 4.00 -7.42
N ARG A 125 14.07 3.04 -8.14
CA ARG A 125 13.89 3.12 -9.59
C ARG A 125 13.02 4.31 -10.02
N SER A 126 12.01 4.63 -9.23
CA SER A 126 11.11 5.76 -9.51
C SER A 126 11.84 7.11 -9.32
N ALA A 127 12.68 7.21 -8.29
CA ALA A 127 13.50 8.39 -8.03
C ALA A 127 14.52 8.65 -9.17
N ASP A 128 15.16 7.60 -9.69
CA ASP A 128 16.10 7.70 -10.82
C ASP A 128 15.41 8.12 -12.13
N ALA A 129 14.20 7.63 -12.37
CA ALA A 129 13.40 8.01 -13.53
C ALA A 129 12.98 9.49 -13.48
N GLY A 130 12.66 10.01 -12.29
CA GLY A 130 12.35 11.44 -12.08
C GLY A 130 13.53 12.35 -12.39
N ARG A 131 14.72 11.99 -11.88
CA ARG A 131 15.97 12.76 -12.13
C ARG A 131 16.35 12.80 -13.60
N SER A 132 16.19 11.69 -14.32
CA SER A 132 16.56 11.60 -15.74
C SER A 132 15.68 12.47 -16.65
N ALA A 133 14.43 12.73 -16.24
CA ALA A 133 13.48 13.57 -16.99
C ALA A 133 13.68 15.07 -16.77
N GLU A 134 14.38 15.48 -15.70
CA GLU A 134 14.64 16.88 -15.37
C GLU A 134 15.93 17.42 -16.03
N THR A 135 16.83 16.52 -16.45
CA THR A 135 18.09 16.84 -17.15
C THR A 135 18.02 16.81 -18.68
N ALA A 136 16.85 16.51 -19.26
CA ALA A 136 16.62 16.42 -20.71
C ALA A 136 15.74 17.58 -21.22
#